data_AF-R7PRG1-F1
#
_entry.id   AF-R7PRG1-F1
#
_cell.length_a   1.000
_cell.length_b   1.000
_cell.length_c   1.000
_cell.angle_alpha   90.00
_cell.angle_beta   90.00
_cell.angle_gamma   90.00
#
_symmetry.space_group_name_H-M   'P 1'
#
loop_
_entity.id
_entity.type
_entity.pdbx_description
1 polymer ?
#
loop_
_entity_poly.entity_id
_entity_poly.type
_entity_poly.pdbx_seq_one_letter_code
_entity_poly.pdbx_strand_id
1 'polypeptide(L)'
;MTVGYGRVNEWKAVVGEKDVTYAQLAGSGFMGHVDYDIEYIKGHSTAHPINIWGAGMTIGVTDKIDVFGDYYKNVGLDKDPVAWTAGIGFGHQDNMHVGSFRIGASYVNAELGAVLGGYTYDVSPLSYLTKDIAGVNKVKYWTVETDVTIAKNVRLHGEYAFNVKLDQDGQNDKNLGAVSLNYVF
;
A
#
# COMPACT_ATOMS: atom_id res chain seq x y z
N MET A 1 -7.84 -0.03 -9.17
CA MET A 1 -6.87 -0.60 -8.22
C MET A 1 -6.53 0.49 -7.22
N THR A 2 -6.59 0.21 -5.92
CA THR A 2 -6.00 1.10 -4.90
C THR A 2 -4.54 0.70 -4.82
N VAL A 3 -3.65 1.51 -5.39
CA VAL A 3 -2.22 1.36 -5.18
C VAL A 3 -1.90 2.07 -3.88
N GLY A 4 -1.17 1.42 -2.96
CA GLY A 4 -0.88 1.98 -1.65
C GLY A 4 -0.89 0.96 -0.54
N TYR A 5 -0.76 1.43 0.70
CA TYR A 5 -0.95 0.58 1.89
C TYR A 5 -2.41 0.19 1.96
N GLY A 6 -2.66 -1.11 2.05
CA GLY A 6 -4.01 -1.64 1.96
C GLY A 6 -4.90 -1.04 3.02
N ARG A 7 -6.02 -0.48 2.55
CA ARG A 7 -7.14 -0.03 3.39
C ARG A 7 -7.34 -1.02 4.51
N VAL A 8 -7.35 -0.49 5.72
CA VAL A 8 -7.17 -1.20 7.00
C VAL A 8 -8.31 -2.20 7.26
N ASN A 9 -8.27 -3.36 6.60
CA ASN A 9 -9.22 -4.45 6.80
C ASN A 9 -8.89 -5.27 8.06
N GLU A 10 -7.70 -5.10 8.64
CA GLU A 10 -7.18 -5.93 9.73
C GLU A 10 -7.03 -5.22 11.08
N TRP A 11 -7.66 -4.05 11.28
CA TRP A 11 -7.57 -3.34 12.58
C TRP A 11 -7.98 -4.25 13.74
N LYS A 12 -8.98 -5.13 13.58
CA LYS A 12 -9.40 -6.08 14.62
C LYS A 12 -8.29 -7.06 15.03
N ALA A 13 -7.44 -7.48 14.09
CA ALA A 13 -6.33 -8.38 14.38
C ALA A 13 -5.20 -7.67 15.14
N VAL A 14 -5.01 -6.37 14.90
CA VAL A 14 -3.91 -5.58 15.48
C VAL A 14 -4.29 -4.88 16.79
N VAL A 15 -5.54 -4.41 16.92
CA VAL A 15 -6.00 -3.64 18.09
C VAL A 15 -6.74 -4.52 19.12
N GLY A 16 -7.10 -5.76 18.76
CA GLY A 16 -7.93 -6.65 19.59
C GLY A 16 -9.36 -6.13 19.74
N GLU A 17 -10.05 -6.51 20.82
CA GLU A 17 -11.44 -6.07 21.13
C GLU A 17 -11.55 -4.60 21.59
N LYS A 18 -10.51 -3.78 21.42
CA LYS A 18 -10.47 -2.41 21.96
C LYS A 18 -10.99 -1.38 20.96
N ASP A 19 -11.60 -0.33 21.50
CA ASP A 19 -12.14 0.78 20.74
C ASP A 19 -11.08 1.46 19.87
N VAL A 20 -11.46 1.77 18.63
CA VAL A 20 -10.69 2.54 17.67
C VAL A 20 -11.50 3.75 17.24
N THR A 21 -10.88 4.92 17.25
CA THR A 21 -11.40 6.10 16.58
C THR A 21 -10.85 6.12 15.16
N TYR A 22 -11.75 6.12 14.18
CA TYR A 22 -11.42 6.25 12.77
C TYR A 22 -12.11 7.48 12.17
N ALA A 23 -11.36 8.27 11.42
CA ALA A 23 -11.88 9.36 10.62
C ALA A 23 -11.24 9.33 9.23
N GLN A 24 -12.03 9.58 8.20
CA GLN A 24 -11.58 9.64 6.82
C GLN A 24 -12.21 10.83 6.12
N LEU A 25 -11.42 11.52 5.32
CA LEU A 25 -11.86 12.47 4.32
C LEU A 25 -11.31 12.01 2.99
N ALA A 26 -12.17 11.73 2.02
CA ALA A 26 -11.76 11.38 0.67
C ALA A 26 -12.60 12.15 -0.34
N GLY A 27 -12.01 12.43 -1.50
CA GLY A 27 -12.70 13.14 -2.56
C GLY A 27 -11.97 13.08 -3.88
N SER A 28 -12.69 13.48 -4.93
CA SER A 28 -12.11 13.75 -6.23
C SER A 28 -12.33 15.22 -6.61
N GLY A 29 -11.33 15.81 -7.26
CA GLY A 29 -11.31 17.20 -7.66
C GLY A 29 -10.78 17.36 -9.09
N PHE A 30 -10.80 18.61 -9.58
CA PHE A 30 -10.28 18.97 -10.91
C PHE A 30 -10.79 18.05 -12.03
N MET A 31 -12.11 18.05 -12.26
CA MET A 31 -12.76 17.23 -13.31
C MET A 31 -12.47 15.72 -13.21
N GLY A 32 -12.15 15.22 -12.02
CA GLY A 32 -11.82 13.81 -11.79
C GLY A 32 -10.38 13.43 -12.09
N HIS A 33 -9.48 14.43 -12.25
CA HIS A 33 -8.05 14.19 -12.46
C HIS A 33 -7.25 14.07 -11.15
N VAL A 34 -7.83 14.45 -10.02
CA VAL A 34 -7.15 14.36 -8.72
C VAL A 34 -8.05 13.61 -7.75
N ASP A 35 -7.58 12.47 -7.29
CA ASP A 35 -8.15 11.73 -6.18
C ASP A 35 -7.25 11.90 -4.95
N TYR A 36 -7.86 12.09 -3.78
CA TYR A 36 -7.13 12.20 -2.52
C TYR A 36 -7.90 11.59 -1.38
N ASP A 37 -7.16 11.18 -0.36
CA ASP A 37 -7.69 10.75 0.92
C ASP A 37 -6.78 11.20 2.07
N ILE A 38 -7.40 11.38 3.23
CA ILE A 38 -6.74 11.63 4.50
C ILE A 38 -7.42 10.74 5.52
N GLU A 39 -6.62 10.00 6.28
CA GLU A 39 -7.08 9.04 7.26
C GLU A 39 -6.47 9.30 8.62
N TYR A 40 -7.24 9.04 9.67
CA TYR A 40 -6.79 9.07 11.05
C TYR A 40 -7.30 7.84 11.80
N ILE A 41 -6.40 7.14 12.47
CA ILE A 41 -6.68 5.94 13.25
C ILE A 41 -6.04 6.11 14.63
N LYS A 42 -6.87 6.06 15.67
CA LYS A 42 -6.41 6.08 17.06
C LYS A 42 -6.95 4.88 17.83
N GLY A 43 -6.06 4.03 18.32
CA GLY A 43 -6.40 2.99 19.28
C GLY A 43 -6.38 3.55 20.70
N HIS A 44 -7.34 3.13 21.53
CA HIS A 44 -7.42 3.54 22.94
C HIS A 44 -6.64 2.62 23.89
N SER A 45 -5.87 1.66 23.36
CA SER A 45 -5.02 0.77 24.14
C SER A 45 -3.72 1.45 24.57
N THR A 46 -3.45 1.50 25.88
CA THR A 46 -2.15 1.94 26.42
C THR A 46 -1.02 0.93 26.17
N ALA A 47 -1.34 -0.35 26.00
CA ALA A 47 -0.35 -1.41 25.75
C ALA A 47 0.13 -1.47 24.30
N HIS A 48 -0.69 -0.99 23.36
CA HIS A 48 -0.41 -0.94 21.93
C HIS A 48 -0.86 0.42 21.41
N PRO A 49 -0.07 1.48 21.66
CA PRO A 49 -0.46 2.82 21.25
C PRO A 49 -0.45 2.89 19.72
N ILE A 50 -1.65 3.08 19.16
CA ILE A 50 -1.88 3.29 17.73
C ILE A 50 -2.39 4.71 17.61
N ASN A 51 -1.64 5.56 16.92
CA ASN A 51 -2.05 6.92 16.60
C ASN A 51 -1.47 7.28 15.25
N ILE A 52 -2.14 6.84 14.19
CA ILE A 52 -1.67 6.91 12.82
C ILE A 52 -2.49 7.96 12.10
N TRP A 53 -1.82 8.81 11.35
CA TRP A 53 -2.46 9.59 10.31
C TRP A 53 -1.81 9.25 8.98
N GLY A 54 -2.59 9.33 7.92
CA GLY A 54 -2.09 9.14 6.56
C GLY A 54 -2.80 10.03 5.57
N ALA A 55 -2.17 10.17 4.41
CA ALA A 55 -2.75 10.85 3.26
C ALA A 55 -2.29 10.16 1.98
N GLY A 56 -3.24 9.92 1.08
CA GLY A 56 -3.03 9.40 -0.26
C GLY A 56 -3.42 10.43 -1.31
N MET A 57 -2.74 10.40 -2.45
CA MET A 57 -3.11 11.21 -3.60
C MET A 57 -2.75 10.50 -4.92
N THR A 58 -3.65 10.60 -5.89
CA THR A 58 -3.42 10.19 -7.28
C THR A 58 -3.77 11.35 -8.21
N ILE A 59 -2.88 11.67 -9.14
CA ILE A 59 -3.03 12.73 -10.13
C ILE A 59 -2.94 12.12 -11.52
N GLY A 60 -4.04 12.17 -12.27
CA GLY A 60 -4.08 11.90 -13.71
C GLY A 60 -3.37 13.01 -14.48
N VAL A 61 -2.12 12.78 -14.85
CA VAL A 61 -1.30 13.68 -15.68
C VAL A 61 -1.83 13.71 -17.10
N THR A 62 -2.30 12.56 -17.59
CA THR A 62 -3.03 12.42 -18.85
C THR A 62 -4.18 11.42 -18.66
N ASP A 63 -4.95 11.20 -19.71
CA ASP A 63 -5.97 10.15 -19.83
C ASP A 63 -5.41 8.71 -19.71
N LYS A 64 -4.08 8.54 -19.73
CA LYS A 64 -3.42 7.24 -19.57
C LYS A 64 -2.32 7.21 -18.52
N ILE A 65 -1.83 8.36 -18.07
CA ILE A 65 -0.70 8.44 -17.14
C ILE A 65 -1.19 9.08 -15.86
N ASP A 66 -0.87 8.46 -14.74
CA ASP A 66 -1.05 9.05 -13.42
C ASP A 66 0.22 8.92 -12.58
N VAL A 67 0.32 9.80 -11.61
CA VAL A 67 1.28 9.69 -10.52
C VAL A 67 0.51 9.53 -9.23
N PHE A 68 1.01 8.71 -8.33
CA PHE A 68 0.34 8.41 -7.08
C PHE A 68 1.33 8.30 -5.95
N GLY A 69 0.84 8.47 -4.73
CA GLY A 69 1.62 8.23 -3.55
C GLY A 69 0.81 8.29 -2.28
N ASP A 70 1.38 7.68 -1.26
CA ASP A 70 0.81 7.56 0.07
C ASP A 70 1.85 7.94 1.10
N TYR A 71 1.39 8.51 2.20
CA TYR A 71 2.21 8.81 3.36
C TYR A 71 1.45 8.45 4.62
N TYR A 72 2.08 7.70 5.52
CA TYR A 72 1.55 7.32 6.82
C TYR A 72 2.59 7.57 7.90
N LYS A 73 2.13 8.07 9.05
CA LYS A 73 2.98 8.33 10.21
C LYS A 73 2.27 7.93 11.49
N ASN A 74 2.94 7.12 12.31
CA ASN A 74 2.43 6.74 13.63
C ASN A 74 3.03 7.62 14.72
N VAL A 75 2.28 8.59 15.22
CA VAL A 75 2.69 9.50 16.31
C VAL A 75 2.40 8.92 17.71
N GLY A 76 2.03 7.64 17.79
CA GLY A 76 1.79 6.93 19.05
C GLY A 76 2.99 6.13 19.55
N LEU A 77 4.03 5.99 18.72
CA LEU A 77 5.24 5.23 19.01
C LEU A 77 6.46 6.13 19.11
N ASP A 78 7.53 5.63 19.75
CA ASP A 78 8.79 6.36 19.81
C ASP A 78 9.36 6.60 18.40
N LYS A 79 9.96 7.78 18.19
CA LYS A 79 10.53 8.27 16.92
C LYS A 79 9.54 8.48 15.77
N ASP A 80 8.25 8.32 16.04
CA ASP A 80 7.15 8.45 15.08
C ASP A 80 7.40 7.77 13.71
N PRO A 81 7.38 6.43 13.61
CA PRO A 81 7.77 5.73 12.39
C PRO A 81 6.91 6.13 11.19
N VAL A 82 7.55 6.18 10.03
CA VAL A 82 6.96 6.65 8.77
C VAL A 82 6.96 5.56 7.70
N ALA A 83 5.90 5.55 6.89
CA ALA A 83 5.81 4.75 5.68
C ALA A 83 5.29 5.61 4.54
N TRP A 84 5.91 5.49 3.36
CA TRP A 84 5.47 6.20 2.17
C TRP A 84 5.69 5.39 0.91
N THR A 85 4.88 5.71 -0.10
CA THR A 85 4.95 5.15 -1.43
C THR A 85 4.87 6.29 -2.45
N ALA A 86 5.63 6.19 -3.53
CA ALA A 86 5.51 7.09 -4.67
C ALA A 86 5.64 6.29 -5.96
N GLY A 87 4.76 6.51 -6.91
CA GLY A 87 4.72 5.75 -8.15
C GLY A 87 4.10 6.46 -9.33
N ILE A 88 4.20 5.77 -10.46
CA ILE A 88 3.66 6.19 -11.75
C ILE A 88 2.90 5.02 -12.37
N GLY A 89 1.73 5.32 -12.92
CA GLY A 89 0.86 4.38 -13.62
C GLY A 89 0.71 4.73 -15.09
N PHE A 90 0.56 3.69 -15.92
CA PHE A 90 0.19 3.79 -17.32
C PHE A 90 -0.96 2.84 -17.66
N GLY A 91 -1.99 3.37 -18.32
CA GLY A 91 -3.19 2.65 -18.71
C GLY A 91 -4.28 2.65 -17.64
N HIS A 92 -5.47 2.24 -18.06
CA HIS A 92 -6.65 2.10 -17.22
C HIS A 92 -7.25 0.71 -17.46
N GLN A 93 -7.27 -0.12 -16.42
CA GLN A 93 -7.84 -1.47 -16.49
C GLN A 93 -9.33 -1.43 -16.15
N ASP A 94 -10.12 -2.10 -16.98
CA ASP A 94 -11.57 -2.25 -16.83
C ASP A 94 -11.96 -3.73 -16.99
N ASN A 95 -12.58 -4.32 -15.96
CA ASN A 95 -13.00 -5.73 -15.95
C ASN A 95 -13.98 -6.08 -17.08
N MET A 96 -14.68 -5.09 -17.64
CA MET A 96 -15.64 -5.28 -18.73
C MET A 96 -15.01 -5.17 -20.12
N HIS A 97 -13.82 -4.59 -20.23
CA HIS A 97 -13.13 -4.33 -21.49
C HIS A 97 -11.94 -5.27 -21.67
N VAL A 98 -12.12 -6.30 -22.48
CA VAL A 98 -11.05 -7.26 -22.83
C VAL A 98 -9.90 -6.51 -23.52
N GLY A 99 -8.67 -6.76 -23.07
CA GLY A 99 -7.47 -6.08 -23.54
C GLY A 99 -7.20 -4.73 -22.89
N SER A 100 -8.07 -4.24 -22.00
CA SER A 100 -7.71 -3.12 -21.13
C SER A 100 -6.63 -3.56 -20.14
N PHE A 101 -5.70 -2.65 -19.86
CA PHE A 101 -4.57 -2.94 -19.01
C PHE A 101 -4.14 -1.71 -18.21
N ARG A 102 -3.42 -1.98 -17.14
CA ARG A 102 -2.68 -1.00 -16.36
C ARG A 102 -1.33 -1.60 -15.97
N ILE A 103 -0.28 -0.80 -16.06
CA ILE A 103 1.03 -1.11 -15.49
C ILE A 103 1.46 0.05 -14.59
N GLY A 104 1.97 -0.26 -13.41
CA GLY A 104 2.47 0.72 -12.46
C GLY A 104 3.85 0.33 -11.95
N ALA A 105 4.66 1.32 -11.62
CA ALA A 105 5.89 1.13 -10.87
C ALA A 105 5.91 2.11 -9.71
N SER A 106 6.32 1.64 -8.54
CA SER A 106 6.41 2.48 -7.35
C SER A 106 7.61 2.12 -6.49
N TYR A 107 8.06 3.10 -5.74
CA TYR A 107 9.04 2.93 -4.68
C TYR A 107 8.35 3.02 -3.34
N VAL A 108 8.66 2.06 -2.48
CA VAL A 108 8.09 1.92 -1.14
C VAL A 108 9.19 2.03 -0.11
N ASN A 109 8.92 2.76 0.96
CA ASN A 109 9.82 2.91 2.09
C ASN A 109 8.99 2.93 3.38
N ALA A 110 9.16 1.92 4.21
CA ALA A 110 8.34 1.74 5.40
C ALA A 110 9.18 1.39 6.61
N GLU A 111 8.83 2.00 7.74
CA GLU A 111 9.38 1.72 9.05
C GLU A 111 8.40 0.86 9.87
N LEU A 112 8.96 0.01 10.72
CA LEU A 112 8.21 -0.88 11.60
C LEU A 112 7.25 -0.06 12.47
N GLY A 113 5.96 -0.38 12.41
CA GLY A 113 4.92 0.28 13.20
C GLY A 113 4.34 1.55 12.57
N ALA A 114 4.81 1.98 11.40
CA ALA A 114 4.19 3.09 10.66
C ALA A 114 2.79 2.76 10.12
N VAL A 115 2.54 1.48 9.84
CA VAL A 115 1.28 0.94 9.28
C VAL A 115 0.87 -0.33 10.01
N LEU A 116 -0.43 -0.65 9.99
CA LEU A 116 -1.03 -1.74 10.78
C LEU A 116 -0.96 -3.13 10.11
N GLY A 117 0.06 -3.42 9.30
CA GLY A 117 0.28 -4.76 8.75
C GLY A 117 -0.71 -5.25 7.67
N GLY A 118 -1.80 -4.52 7.41
CA GLY A 118 -2.70 -4.77 6.28
C GLY A 118 -2.12 -4.18 4.99
N TYR A 119 -1.84 -5.02 4.00
CA TYR A 119 -1.26 -4.61 2.72
C TYR A 119 -2.18 -5.06 1.58
N THR A 120 -2.40 -4.21 0.58
CA THR A 120 -3.16 -4.55 -0.63
C THR A 120 -2.35 -5.33 -1.66
N TYR A 121 -1.06 -5.53 -1.40
CA TYR A 121 -0.12 -6.27 -2.24
C TYR A 121 -0.15 -7.77 -1.91
N ASP A 122 -0.28 -8.63 -2.93
CA ASP A 122 -0.19 -10.10 -2.79
C ASP A 122 1.24 -10.50 -2.40
N VAL A 123 2.23 -9.68 -2.76
CA VAL A 123 3.64 -9.83 -2.38
C VAL A 123 4.08 -8.61 -1.59
N SER A 124 4.13 -8.76 -0.28
CA SER A 124 4.51 -7.66 0.58
C SER A 124 5.87 -7.90 1.22
N PRO A 125 6.97 -7.27 0.74
CA PRO A 125 8.21 -7.15 1.51
C PRO A 125 7.99 -6.49 2.88
N LEU A 126 6.84 -5.85 3.09
CA LEU A 126 6.45 -5.32 4.39
C LEU A 126 6.15 -6.43 5.42
N SER A 127 5.97 -7.69 4.99
CA SER A 127 5.97 -8.86 5.89
C SER A 127 7.28 -9.03 6.67
N TYR A 128 8.40 -8.45 6.20
CA TYR A 128 9.63 -8.40 6.97
C TYR A 128 9.59 -7.38 8.13
N LEU A 129 8.64 -6.44 8.13
CA LEU A 129 8.40 -5.49 9.22
C LEU A 129 7.51 -6.11 10.30
N THR A 130 7.98 -7.20 10.91
CA THR A 130 7.33 -7.79 12.08
C THR A 130 8.26 -7.71 13.29
N LYS A 131 7.68 -7.55 14.48
CA LYS A 131 8.45 -7.53 15.74
C LYS A 131 9.19 -8.87 15.98
N ASP A 132 8.78 -9.93 15.30
CA ASP A 132 9.31 -11.28 15.43
C ASP A 132 10.62 -11.48 14.65
N ILE A 133 10.94 -10.60 13.70
CA ILE A 133 12.22 -10.60 13.00
C ILE A 133 13.15 -9.62 13.71
N ALA A 134 13.99 -10.17 14.58
CA ALA A 134 14.89 -9.39 15.42
C ALA A 134 15.78 -8.45 14.57
N GLY A 135 15.55 -7.14 14.71
CA GLY A 135 16.42 -6.06 14.25
C GLY A 135 16.12 -5.48 12.87
N VAL A 136 15.06 -5.91 12.19
CA VAL A 136 14.57 -5.22 10.98
C VAL A 136 13.56 -4.15 11.41
N ASN A 137 13.92 -2.87 11.23
CA ASN A 137 13.02 -1.75 11.54
C ASN A 137 12.63 -0.98 10.28
N LYS A 138 13.25 -1.26 9.13
CA LYS A 138 12.98 -0.55 7.89
C LYS A 138 13.13 -1.45 6.68
N VAL A 139 12.20 -1.32 5.74
CA VAL A 139 12.29 -1.94 4.42
C VAL A 139 12.09 -0.88 3.35
N LYS A 140 12.85 -1.01 2.27
CA LYS A 140 12.67 -0.21 1.06
C LYS A 140 12.80 -1.09 -0.17
N TYR A 141 11.96 -0.86 -1.16
CA TYR A 141 11.92 -1.67 -2.37
C TYR A 141 11.25 -0.93 -3.51
N TRP A 142 11.47 -1.43 -4.72
CA TRP A 142 10.66 -1.08 -5.88
C TRP A 142 9.64 -2.18 -6.11
N THR A 143 8.43 -1.82 -6.52
CA THR A 143 7.43 -2.78 -7.01
C THR A 143 6.93 -2.38 -8.38
N VAL A 144 6.60 -3.38 -9.19
CA VAL A 144 5.89 -3.25 -10.46
C VAL A 144 4.61 -4.07 -10.37
N GLU A 145 3.51 -3.44 -10.73
CA GLU A 145 2.18 -4.05 -10.76
C GLU A 145 1.64 -4.01 -12.17
N THR A 146 0.96 -5.07 -12.56
CA THR A 146 0.31 -5.20 -13.87
C THR A 146 -1.06 -5.81 -13.71
N ASP A 147 -2.04 -5.22 -14.37
CA ASP A 147 -3.37 -5.78 -14.50
C ASP A 147 -3.78 -5.80 -15.96
N VAL A 148 -4.32 -6.93 -16.41
CA VAL A 148 -4.85 -7.08 -17.78
C VAL A 148 -6.16 -7.83 -17.73
N THR A 149 -7.21 -7.28 -18.33
CA THR A 149 -8.48 -7.98 -18.52
C THR A 149 -8.35 -8.95 -19.69
N ILE A 150 -8.25 -10.25 -19.39
CA ILE A 150 -8.07 -11.30 -20.40
C ILE A 150 -9.40 -11.87 -20.91
N ALA A 151 -10.47 -11.72 -20.13
CA ALA A 151 -11.84 -11.95 -20.55
C ALA A 151 -12.77 -11.08 -19.70
N LYS A 152 -14.05 -10.93 -20.10
CA LYS A 152 -15.03 -10.23 -19.27
C LYS A 152 -15.00 -10.83 -17.87
N ASN A 153 -14.85 -9.98 -16.86
CA ASN A 153 -14.78 -10.37 -15.46
C ASN A 153 -13.55 -11.21 -15.07
N VAL A 154 -12.60 -11.43 -15.98
CA VAL A 154 -11.35 -12.17 -15.71
C VAL A 154 -10.17 -11.23 -15.87
N ARG A 155 -9.44 -11.02 -14.77
CA ARG A 155 -8.25 -10.17 -14.70
C ARG A 155 -7.02 -11.01 -14.35
N LEU A 156 -5.98 -10.90 -15.16
CA LEU A 156 -4.65 -11.33 -14.80
C LEU A 156 -3.96 -10.20 -14.05
N HIS A 157 -3.49 -10.47 -12.84
CA HIS A 157 -2.71 -9.56 -12.02
C HIS A 157 -1.29 -10.12 -11.84
N GLY A 158 -0.29 -9.28 -11.97
CA GLY A 158 1.11 -9.63 -11.76
C GLY A 158 1.80 -8.57 -10.92
N GLU A 159 2.53 -9.02 -9.90
CA GLU A 159 3.26 -8.15 -8.98
C GLU A 159 4.71 -8.62 -8.87
N TYR A 160 5.66 -7.68 -8.91
CA TYR A 160 7.07 -7.97 -8.73
C TYR A 160 7.77 -6.91 -7.89
N ALA A 161 8.28 -7.30 -6.73
CA ALA A 161 9.08 -6.47 -5.84
C ALA A 161 10.58 -6.80 -5.99
N PHE A 162 11.40 -5.77 -6.19
CA PHE A 162 12.84 -5.92 -6.42
C PHE A 162 13.67 -4.88 -5.68
N ASN A 163 14.98 -5.15 -5.56
CA ASN A 163 15.92 -4.30 -4.84
C ASN A 163 15.45 -4.06 -3.39
N VAL A 164 14.92 -5.12 -2.77
CA VAL A 164 14.47 -5.08 -1.37
C VAL A 164 15.69 -4.96 -0.47
N LYS A 165 15.68 -3.90 0.34
CA LYS A 165 16.75 -3.58 1.29
C LYS A 165 16.17 -3.45 2.68
N LEU A 166 16.83 -4.11 3.62
CA LEU A 166 16.52 -4.06 5.04
C LEU A 166 17.60 -3.21 5.73
N ASP A 167 17.28 -2.61 6.88
CA ASP A 167 18.26 -1.86 7.69
C ASP A 167 19.20 -2.75 8.52
N GLN A 168 19.18 -4.07 8.28
CA GLN A 168 20.16 -5.02 8.82
C GLN A 168 21.30 -5.30 7.86
N ASP A 169 22.52 -5.29 8.39
CA ASP A 169 23.72 -5.73 7.67
C ASP A 169 23.58 -7.20 7.22
N GLY A 170 23.82 -7.44 5.93
CA GLY A 170 23.91 -8.79 5.35
C GLY A 170 22.60 -9.43 4.87
N GLN A 171 21.44 -8.77 4.99
CA GLN A 171 20.14 -9.26 4.46
C GLN A 171 19.59 -8.43 3.30
N ASN A 172 20.50 -7.80 2.55
CA ASN A 172 20.18 -7.08 1.32
C ASN A 172 20.10 -8.06 0.15
N ASP A 173 19.18 -7.79 -0.78
CA ASP A 173 18.99 -8.48 -2.07
C ASP A 173 18.05 -9.71 -2.03
N LYS A 174 16.79 -9.47 -1.66
CA LYS A 174 15.68 -10.39 -1.95
C LYS A 174 14.80 -9.80 -3.05
N ASN A 175 14.46 -10.59 -4.05
CA ASN A 175 13.43 -10.25 -5.03
C ASN A 175 12.24 -11.18 -4.78
N LEU A 176 11.03 -10.64 -4.80
CA LEU A 176 9.80 -11.39 -4.60
C LEU A 176 8.87 -11.12 -5.79
N GLY A 177 8.15 -12.14 -6.25
CA GLY A 177 7.18 -11.98 -7.33
C GLY A 177 6.00 -12.92 -7.16
N ALA A 178 4.84 -12.47 -7.60
CA ALA A 178 3.64 -13.29 -7.69
C ALA A 178 2.86 -12.96 -8.96
N VAL A 179 2.06 -13.93 -9.36
CA VAL A 179 1.07 -13.78 -10.43
C VAL A 179 -0.22 -14.37 -9.90
N SER A 180 -1.30 -13.59 -9.93
CA SER A 180 -2.63 -14.01 -9.49
C SER A 180 -3.65 -13.86 -10.62
N LEU A 181 -4.58 -14.81 -10.71
CA LEU A 181 -5.69 -14.78 -11.66
C LEU A 181 -6.98 -14.57 -10.89
N ASN A 182 -7.66 -13.46 -11.19
CA ASN A 182 -8.84 -13.01 -10.45
C ASN A 182 -10.09 -13.07 -11.32
N TYR A 183 -11.17 -13.66 -10.81
CA TYR A 183 -12.51 -13.64 -11.41
C TYR A 183 -13.45 -12.78 -10.55
N VAL A 184 -14.10 -11.79 -11.16
CA VAL A 184 -14.94 -10.79 -10.46
C VAL A 184 -16.40 -10.99 -10.86
N PHE A 185 -17.27 -11.33 -9.92
CA PHE A 185 -18.71 -11.59 -10.17
C PHE A 185 -19.51 -10.30 -10.36
#